data_AF-A0A350YAQ7-F1
#
_entry.id   AF-A0A350YAQ7-F1
#
_cell.length_a   1.000
_cell.length_b   1.000
_cell.length_c   1.000
_cell.angle_alpha   90.00
_cell.angle_beta   90.00
_cell.angle_gamma   90.00
#
_symmetry.space_group_name_H-M   'P 1'
#
loop_
_entity.id
_entity.type
_entity.pdbx_description
1 polymer ?
#
loop_
_entity_poly.entity_id
_entity_poly.type
_entity_poly.pdbx_seq_one_letter_code
_entity_poly.pdbx_strand_id
1 'polypeptide(L)'
;MKTVEISEIVSLLENYDKTKQPLILTRNGQPIAALFPVEDIDMETLSLSLNPKFISLIEESRKSQEEEGRIFLEDIQIRLQS
;
A
#
# COMPACT_ATOMS: atom_id res chain seq x y z
N MET A 1 8.55 -1.86 11.24
CA MET A 1 7.70 -3.08 11.18
C MET A 1 8.17 -4.07 12.23
N LYS A 2 7.24 -4.67 12.98
CA LYS A 2 7.53 -5.67 14.02
C LYS A 2 6.87 -7.01 13.65
N THR A 3 7.52 -8.13 13.94
CA THR A 3 7.00 -9.48 13.68
C THR A 3 6.63 -10.18 14.98
N VAL A 4 5.52 -10.92 14.97
CA VAL A 4 4.95 -11.59 16.15
C VAL A 4 4.29 -12.91 15.73
N GLU A 5 4.47 -13.97 16.52
CA GLU A 5 3.72 -15.21 16.36
C GLU A 5 2.24 -15.04 16.71
N ILE A 6 1.35 -15.62 15.91
CA ILE A 6 -0.10 -15.51 16.08
C ILE A 6 -0.58 -16.05 17.45
N SER A 7 0.16 -16.97 18.07
CA SER A 7 -0.12 -17.46 19.42
C SER A 7 -0.01 -16.39 20.51
N GLU A 8 0.77 -15.33 20.26
CA GLU A 8 1.03 -14.25 21.22
C GLU A 8 0.13 -13.02 20.98
N ILE A 9 -0.75 -13.07 19.97
CA ILE A 9 -1.49 -11.90 19.50
C ILE A 9 -2.46 -11.34 20.54
N VAL A 10 -3.11 -12.20 21.33
CA VAL A 10 -4.11 -11.79 22.32
C VAL A 10 -3.49 -10.84 23.35
N SER A 11 -2.35 -11.21 23.93
CA SER A 11 -1.61 -10.39 24.90
C SER A 11 -1.10 -9.07 24.31
N LEU A 12 -0.81 -9.07 23.01
CA LEU A 12 -0.38 -7.86 22.29
C LEU A 12 -1.54 -6.91 22.00
N LEU A 13 -2.72 -7.44 21.68
CA LEU A 13 -3.92 -6.65 21.39
C LEU A 13 -4.43 -5.90 22.62
N GLU A 14 -4.29 -6.46 23.82
CA GLU A 14 -4.61 -5.78 25.08
C GLU A 14 -3.86 -4.45 25.26
N ASN A 15 -2.67 -4.34 24.68
CA ASN A 15 -1.79 -3.17 24.76
C ASN A 15 -1.47 -2.58 23.38
N TYR A 16 -2.32 -2.87 22.39
CA TYR A 16 -2.12 -2.41 21.02
C TYR A 16 -2.59 -0.96 20.90
N ASP A 17 -1.64 -0.06 21.07
CA ASP A 17 -1.82 1.36 20.78
C ASP A 17 -1.80 1.61 19.27
N LYS A 18 -2.78 2.36 18.77
CA LYS A 18 -3.01 2.65 17.36
C LYS A 18 -1.90 3.50 16.73
N THR A 19 -1.06 4.11 17.56
CA THR A 19 0.13 4.87 17.14
C THR A 19 1.30 3.99 16.68
N LYS A 20 1.19 2.65 16.75
CA LYS A 20 2.31 1.74 16.48
C LYS A 20 2.44 1.37 15.00
N GLN A 21 3.71 1.24 14.60
CA GLN A 21 4.15 0.72 13.31
C GLN A 21 3.46 -0.63 12.96
N PRO A 22 3.34 -0.95 11.66
CA PRO A 22 2.71 -2.19 11.21
C PRO A 22 3.30 -3.46 11.83
N LEU A 23 2.43 -4.41 12.15
CA LEU A 23 2.77 -5.72 12.69
C LEU A 23 2.62 -6.82 11.62
N ILE A 24 3.61 -7.68 11.48
CA ILE A 24 3.49 -8.94 10.75
C ILE A 24 3.15 -10.04 11.74
N LEU A 25 2.10 -10.79 11.43
CA LEU A 25 1.70 -12.00 12.14
C LEU A 25 2.28 -13.21 11.43
N THR A 26 2.98 -14.05 12.19
CA THR A 26 3.55 -15.30 11.71
C THR A 26 2.84 -16.51 12.31
N ARG A 27 2.96 -17.65 11.64
CA ARG A 27 2.66 -18.97 12.19
C ARG A 27 3.84 -19.88 11.88
N ASN A 28 4.52 -20.35 12.92
CA ASN A 28 5.74 -21.15 12.79
C ASN A 28 6.82 -20.42 11.95
N GLY A 29 6.99 -19.11 12.17
CA GLY A 29 7.94 -18.27 11.45
C GLY A 29 7.50 -17.84 10.04
N GLN A 30 6.41 -18.38 9.50
CA GLN A 30 5.90 -17.99 8.18
C GLN A 30 4.91 -16.82 8.30
N PRO A 31 5.08 -15.71 7.56
CA PRO A 31 4.12 -14.62 7.53
C PRO A 31 2.76 -15.07 6.99
N ILE A 32 1.69 -14.76 7.73
CA ILE A 32 0.32 -15.15 7.37
C ILE A 32 -0.66 -13.97 7.30
N ALA A 33 -0.37 -12.87 7.99
CA ALA A 33 -1.19 -11.68 7.98
C ALA A 33 -0.35 -10.46 8.40
N ALA A 34 -0.88 -9.27 8.13
CA ALA A 34 -0.32 -8.03 8.62
C ALA A 34 -1.43 -7.15 9.21
N LEU A 35 -1.15 -6.52 10.34
CA LEU A 35 -2.04 -5.61 11.05
C LEU A 35 -1.51 -4.19 10.90
N PHE A 36 -2.35 -3.31 10.38
CA PHE A 36 -2.06 -1.90 10.18
C PHE A 36 -3.08 -1.05 10.93
N PRO A 37 -2.67 0.06 11.56
CA PRO A 37 -3.64 1.07 11.98
C PRO A 37 -4.33 1.61 10.72
N VAL A 38 -5.66 1.73 10.79
CA VAL A 38 -6.49 2.31 9.71
C VAL A 38 -6.78 3.79 10.00
N GLU A 39 -5.97 4.42 10.86
CA GLU A 39 -6.02 5.87 11.05
C GLU A 39 -5.33 6.52 9.84
N ASP A 40 -6.02 7.47 9.20
CA ASP A 40 -5.58 8.21 8.01
C ASP A 40 -5.42 7.42 6.69
N ILE A 41 -5.92 6.17 6.61
CA ILE A 41 -5.95 5.39 5.37
C ILE A 41 -7.39 5.07 4.99
N ASP A 42 -7.87 5.62 3.87
CA ASP A 42 -9.14 5.19 3.30
C ASP A 42 -9.04 3.78 2.68
N MET A 43 -10.19 3.11 2.59
CA MET A 43 -10.26 1.75 2.06
C MET A 43 -9.80 1.65 0.60
N GLU A 44 -9.94 2.74 -0.16
CA GLU A 44 -9.48 2.82 -1.55
C GLU A 44 -7.95 2.70 -1.62
N THR A 45 -7.24 3.49 -0.81
CA THR A 45 -5.78 3.50 -0.70
C THR A 45 -5.25 2.13 -0.32
N LEU A 46 -5.88 1.46 0.66
CA LEU A 46 -5.49 0.10 1.04
C LEU A 46 -5.71 -0.90 -0.11
N SER A 47 -6.86 -0.83 -0.78
CA SER A 47 -7.19 -1.73 -1.89
C SER A 47 -6.23 -1.55 -3.08
N LEU A 48 -5.89 -0.31 -3.42
CA LEU A 48 -5.00 0.00 -4.55
C LEU A 48 -3.54 -0.36 -4.24
N SER A 49 -3.09 -0.11 -3.00
CA SER A 49 -1.71 -0.40 -2.57
C SER A 49 -1.39 -1.90 -2.54
N LEU A 50 -2.41 -2.76 -2.47
CA LEU A 50 -2.26 -4.21 -2.47
C LEU A 50 -2.60 -4.85 -3.83
N ASN A 51 -3.00 -4.07 -4.84
CA ASN A 51 -3.37 -4.60 -6.14
C ASN A 51 -2.15 -4.67 -7.07
N PRO A 52 -1.67 -5.88 -7.45
CA PRO A 52 -0.47 -6.03 -8.27
C PRO A 52 -0.56 -5.30 -9.62
N LYS A 53 -1.75 -5.33 -10.25
CA LYS A 53 -1.97 -4.65 -11.53
C LYS A 53 -1.86 -3.13 -11.38
N PHE A 54 -2.40 -2.58 -10.30
CA PHE A 54 -2.30 -1.14 -10.04
C PHE A 54 -0.86 -0.71 -9.78
N ILE A 55 -0.11 -1.49 -9.00
CA ILE A 55 1.32 -1.26 -8.77
C ILE A 55 2.08 -1.28 -10.10
N SER A 56 1.85 -2.26 -10.98
CA SER A 56 2.49 -2.32 -12.30
C SER A 56 2.22 -1.09 -13.16
N LEU A 57 0.98 -0.57 -13.15
CA LEU A 57 0.62 0.65 -13.88
C LEU A 57 1.39 1.88 -13.36
N ILE A 58 1.57 2.00 -12.05
CA ILE A 58 2.33 3.10 -11.45
C ILE A 58 3.81 3.01 -11.84
N GLU A 59 4.40 1.82 -11.81
CA GLU A 59 5.80 1.62 -12.22
C GLU A 59 6.02 1.92 -13.71
N GLU A 60 5.11 1.47 -14.58
CA GLU A 60 5.14 1.80 -15.99
C GLU A 60 5.00 3.32 -16.23
N SER A 61 4.07 3.97 -15.53
CA SER A 61 3.87 5.42 -15.63
C SER A 61 5.10 6.20 -15.17
N ARG A 62 5.76 5.78 -14.09
CA ARG A 62 7.01 6.41 -13.60
C ARG A 62 8.12 6.28 -14.63
N LYS A 63 8.27 5.09 -15.22
CA LYS A 63 9.26 4.84 -16.26
C LYS A 63 9.02 5.70 -17.51
N SER A 64 7.79 5.72 -18.01
CA SER A 64 7.40 6.58 -19.15
C SER A 64 7.65 8.06 -18.83
N GLN A 65 7.36 8.51 -17.60
CA GLN A 65 7.62 9.88 -17.19
C GLN A 65 9.12 10.24 -17.18
N GLU A 66 9.98 9.31 -16.80
CA GLU A 66 11.44 9.51 -16.82
C GLU A 66 11.99 9.52 -18.26
N GLU A 67 11.46 8.70 -19.15
CA GLU A 67 11.92 8.55 -20.54
C GLU A 67 11.36 9.62 -21.49
N GLU A 68 10.06 9.92 -21.37
CA GLU A 68 9.29 10.75 -22.31
C GLU A 68 8.85 12.09 -21.71
N GLY A 69 8.94 12.25 -20.39
CA GLY A 69 8.48 13.44 -19.68
C GLY A 69 7.01 13.40 -19.27
N ARG A 70 6.50 14.54 -18.81
CA ARG A 70 5.09 14.68 -18.38
C ARG A 70 4.26 15.30 -19.50
N ILE A 71 2.98 14.92 -19.54
CA ILE A 71 2.01 15.60 -20.39
C ILE A 71 1.41 16.76 -19.59
N PHE A 72 1.40 17.96 -20.16
CA PHE A 72 0.74 19.11 -19.56
C PHE A 72 -0.76 19.11 -19.88
N LEU A 73 -1.56 19.73 -19.02
CA LEU A 73 -3.02 19.70 -19.14
C LEU A 73 -3.49 20.32 -20.46
N GLU A 74 -2.77 21.34 -20.94
CA GLU A 74 -3.03 22.04 -22.20
C GLU A 74 -2.87 21.09 -23.41
N ASP A 75 -1.91 20.17 -23.34
CA ASP A 75 -1.63 19.19 -24.41
C ASP A 75 -2.70 18.09 -24.46
N ILE A 76 -3.34 17.77 -23.33
CA ILE A 76 -4.39 16.74 -23.25
C ILE A 76 -5.64 17.18 -24.00
N GLN A 77 -6.07 18.44 -23.83
CA GLN A 77 -7.27 18.96 -24.50
C GLN A 77 -7.14 18.90 -26.03
N ILE A 78 -5.94 19.15 -26.56
CA ILE A 78 -5.66 19.09 -27.99
C ILE A 78 -5.77 17.65 -28.51
N ARG A 79 -5.30 16.66 -27.73
CA ARG A 79 -5.28 15.24 -28.08
C ARG A 79 -6.63 14.53 -28.00
N LEU A 80 -7.54 15.05 -27.18
CA LEU A 80 -8.88 14.46 -27.00
C LEU A 80 -9.93 15.01 -27.98
N GLN A 81 -9.61 16.06 -28.74
CA GLN A 81 -10.48 16.61 -29.78
C GLN A 81 -10.15 16.11 -31.20
N SER A 82 -9.17 15.22 -31.34
CA SER A 82 -8.79 14.52 -32.58
C SER A 82 -9.27 13.08 -32.57
#